data_AF-A0A4R9GCT1-F1
#
_entry.id   AF-A0A4R9GCT1-F1
#
_cell.length_a   1.000
_cell.length_b   1.000
_cell.length_c   1.000
_cell.angle_alpha   90.00
_cell.angle_beta   90.00
_cell.angle_gamma   90.00
#
_symmetry.space_group_name_H-M   'P 1'
#
loop_
_entity.id
_entity.type
_entity.pdbx_description
1 polymer ?
#
loop_
_entity_poly.entity_id
_entity_poly.type
_entity_poly.pdbx_seq_one_letter_code
_entity_poly.pdbx_strand_id
1 'polypeptide(L)'
;MANKNNVVPLVPVGKIKCYITGSLRADRPEEHIRQRWARSLVEEYGYSKSSIAIEFKIKMGVSSKRADIVIFNHGSKQIQENIFIIIEVKRSDVLPKDKTEGIEQLKSYMAASSLCKYGLWAGSEKNVFQKMEDNSIIETTDLPYYGDLEPRPPIFKDLVPAIDLKSTFRRCHNYIYANQGLQKAEAFIAKTIEGRSKIGGTRCITRL
;
A
#
# COMPACT_ATOMS: atom_id res chain seq x y z
N MET A 1 -8.88 -26.92 -30.59
CA MET A 1 -9.50 -27.46 -29.37
C MET A 1 -8.59 -27.19 -28.19
N ALA A 2 -9.07 -26.46 -27.18
CA ALA A 2 -8.53 -26.51 -25.82
C ALA A 2 -9.69 -26.18 -24.89
N ASN A 3 -10.24 -27.24 -24.31
CA ASN A 3 -11.31 -27.20 -23.32
C ASN A 3 -10.77 -26.47 -22.08
N LYS A 4 -11.12 -25.19 -21.90
CA LYS A 4 -10.90 -24.51 -20.62
C LYS A 4 -11.93 -25.09 -19.65
N ASN A 5 -11.60 -26.25 -19.08
CA ASN A 5 -12.26 -26.74 -17.88
C ASN A 5 -12.10 -25.64 -16.82
N ASN A 6 -13.14 -24.83 -16.65
CA ASN A 6 -13.21 -23.77 -15.67
C ASN A 6 -13.45 -24.43 -14.30
N VAL A 7 -12.42 -25.16 -13.82
CA VAL A 7 -12.41 -25.76 -12.50
C VAL A 7 -12.23 -24.61 -11.52
N VAL A 8 -13.33 -24.06 -11.02
CA VAL A 8 -13.30 -23.12 -9.91
C VAL A 8 -12.78 -23.91 -8.70
N PRO A 9 -11.58 -23.64 -8.19
CA PRO A 9 -11.06 -24.38 -7.05
C PRO A 9 -11.95 -24.06 -5.85
N LEU A 10 -12.62 -25.07 -5.30
CA LEU A 10 -13.42 -24.90 -4.10
C LEU A 10 -12.48 -24.50 -2.95
N VAL A 11 -12.58 -23.25 -2.50
CA VAL A 11 -11.87 -22.80 -1.31
C VAL A 11 -12.65 -23.29 -0.09
N PRO A 12 -12.04 -24.05 0.83
CA PRO A 12 -12.73 -24.50 2.04
C PRO A 12 -13.24 -23.33 2.89
N VAL A 13 -14.32 -23.56 3.64
CA VAL A 13 -14.85 -22.58 4.60
C VAL A 13 -13.76 -22.20 5.62
N GLY A 14 -13.64 -20.90 5.92
CA GLY A 14 -12.62 -20.39 6.84
C GLY A 14 -11.21 -20.35 6.26
N LYS A 15 -11.06 -20.54 4.94
CA LYS A 15 -9.82 -20.36 4.20
C LYS A 15 -9.97 -19.31 3.12
N ILE A 16 -8.85 -18.68 2.78
CA ILE A 16 -8.73 -17.85 1.58
C ILE A 16 -7.52 -18.31 0.76
N LYS A 17 -7.60 -18.15 -0.57
CA LYS A 17 -6.48 -18.45 -1.47
C LYS A 17 -5.55 -17.24 -1.55
N CYS A 18 -4.29 -17.42 -1.18
CA CYS A 18 -3.27 -16.39 -1.27
C CYS A 18 -3.05 -15.95 -2.72
N TYR A 19 -3.12 -14.65 -2.98
CA TYR A 19 -2.99 -14.09 -4.33
C TYR A 19 -1.58 -14.27 -4.92
N ILE A 20 -0.55 -14.22 -4.07
CA ILE A 20 0.86 -14.38 -4.48
C ILE A 20 1.23 -15.85 -4.66
N THR A 21 0.99 -16.67 -3.64
CA THR A 21 1.51 -18.06 -3.61
C THR A 21 0.50 -19.12 -4.07
N GLY A 22 -0.79 -18.78 -4.15
CA GLY A 22 -1.86 -19.74 -4.44
C GLY A 22 -2.20 -20.70 -3.28
N SER A 23 -1.46 -20.65 -2.17
CA SER A 23 -1.69 -21.48 -0.97
C SER A 23 -2.95 -21.06 -0.20
N LEU A 24 -3.55 -22.00 0.55
CA LEU A 24 -4.68 -21.71 1.41
C LEU A 24 -4.22 -21.14 2.77
N ARG A 25 -4.81 -20.02 3.18
CA ARG A 25 -4.50 -19.31 4.43
C ARG A 25 -5.75 -19.19 5.29
N ALA A 26 -5.60 -19.05 6.60
CA ALA A 26 -6.73 -18.89 7.51
C ALA A 26 -7.46 -17.57 7.22
N ASP A 27 -8.78 -17.64 7.12
CA ASP A 27 -9.62 -16.47 6.96
C ASP A 27 -9.61 -15.64 8.26
N ARG A 28 -8.84 -14.56 8.26
CA ARG A 28 -8.69 -13.62 9.38
C ARG A 28 -8.81 -12.19 8.85
N PRO A 29 -9.36 -11.23 9.63
CA PRO A 29 -9.45 -9.84 9.19
C PRO A 29 -8.13 -9.25 8.69
N GLU A 30 -7.04 -9.53 9.38
CA GLU A 30 -5.69 -9.07 8.99
C GLU A 30 -5.21 -9.71 7.67
N GLU A 31 -5.58 -10.97 7.43
CA GLU A 31 -5.22 -11.67 6.21
C GLU A 31 -5.96 -11.08 4.98
N HIS A 32 -7.21 -10.59 5.14
CA HIS A 32 -7.90 -9.83 4.07
C HIS A 32 -7.14 -8.56 3.70
N ILE A 33 -6.61 -7.84 4.69
CA ILE A 33 -5.81 -6.62 4.47
C ILE A 33 -4.51 -6.98 3.76
N ARG A 34 -3.82 -8.04 4.21
CA ARG A 34 -2.62 -8.58 3.56
C ARG A 34 -2.87 -8.92 2.09
N GLN A 35 -3.97 -9.62 1.79
CA GLN A 35 -4.32 -9.99 0.41
C GLN A 35 -4.71 -8.79 -0.46
N ARG A 36 -5.34 -7.75 0.13
CA ARG A 36 -5.62 -6.50 -0.58
C ARG A 36 -4.34 -5.80 -0.99
N TRP A 37 -3.38 -5.67 -0.07
CA TRP A 37 -2.07 -5.10 -0.37
C TRP A 37 -1.31 -5.93 -1.39
N ALA A 38 -1.28 -7.26 -1.22
CA ALA A 38 -0.65 -8.16 -2.17
C ALA A 38 -1.19 -8.01 -3.60
N ARG A 39 -2.50 -7.79 -3.75
CA ARG A 39 -3.13 -7.53 -5.04
C ARG A 39 -2.75 -6.15 -5.59
N SER A 40 -2.86 -5.11 -4.77
CA SER A 40 -2.51 -3.73 -5.16
C SER A 40 -1.05 -3.63 -5.62
N LEU A 41 -0.12 -4.29 -4.94
CA LEU A 41 1.30 -4.32 -5.32
C LEU A 41 1.54 -4.90 -6.72
N VAL A 42 0.73 -5.86 -7.13
CA VAL A 42 0.85 -6.48 -8.46
C VAL A 42 0.09 -5.70 -9.51
N GLU A 43 -1.19 -5.39 -9.24
CA GLU A 43 -2.11 -4.83 -10.23
C GLU A 43 -1.97 -3.31 -10.40
N GLU A 44 -1.61 -2.59 -9.33
CA GLU A 44 -1.41 -1.13 -9.36
C GLU A 44 0.07 -0.75 -9.37
N TYR A 45 0.88 -1.30 -8.47
CA TYR A 45 2.31 -0.93 -8.38
C TYR A 45 3.20 -1.68 -9.39
N GLY A 46 2.68 -2.70 -10.08
CA GLY A 46 3.38 -3.39 -11.17
C GLY A 46 4.46 -4.40 -10.73
N TYR A 47 4.54 -4.75 -9.45
CA TYR A 47 5.50 -5.74 -8.98
C TYR A 47 5.08 -7.16 -9.40
N SER A 48 6.03 -7.96 -9.90
CA SER A 48 5.75 -9.36 -10.26
C SER A 48 5.47 -10.21 -9.01
N LYS A 49 4.57 -11.20 -9.11
CA LYS A 49 4.32 -12.15 -8.00
C LYS A 49 5.60 -12.86 -7.53
N SER A 50 6.52 -13.17 -8.45
CA SER A 50 7.82 -13.79 -8.15
C SER A 50 8.75 -12.90 -7.34
N SER A 51 8.55 -11.58 -7.36
CA SER A 51 9.31 -10.62 -6.56
C SER A 51 8.74 -10.42 -5.16
N ILE A 52 7.58 -11.02 -4.83
CA ILE A 52 6.88 -10.79 -3.56
C ILE A 52 6.90 -12.07 -2.73
N ALA A 53 7.27 -11.96 -1.45
CA ALA A 53 7.11 -13.05 -0.47
C ALA A 53 6.17 -12.64 0.67
N ILE A 54 5.47 -13.63 1.19
CA ILE A 54 4.49 -13.49 2.29
C ILE A 54 5.07 -14.13 3.56
N GLU A 55 4.92 -13.48 4.71
CA GLU A 55 5.43 -13.94 6.02
C GLU A 55 6.94 -14.26 5.99
N PHE A 56 7.71 -13.39 5.35
CA PHE A 56 9.15 -13.60 5.15
C PHE A 56 9.91 -13.43 6.47
N LYS A 57 10.83 -14.36 6.75
CA LYS A 57 11.58 -14.38 8.00
C LYS A 57 12.72 -13.35 7.96
N ILE A 58 12.73 -12.44 8.93
CA ILE A 58 13.79 -11.45 9.15
C ILE A 58 14.52 -11.80 10.44
N LYS A 59 15.84 -11.95 10.35
CA LYS A 59 16.75 -12.17 11.47
C LYS A 59 17.07 -10.84 12.15
N MET A 60 16.85 -10.80 13.46
CA MET A 60 17.06 -9.65 14.34
C MET A 60 17.99 -10.09 15.48
N GLY A 61 19.30 -10.00 15.23
CA GLY A 61 20.32 -10.55 16.12
C GLY A 61 20.21 -12.07 16.23
N VAL A 62 19.98 -12.57 17.46
CA VAL A 62 19.74 -14.00 17.75
C VAL A 62 18.30 -14.44 17.46
N SER A 63 17.37 -13.50 17.47
CA SER A 63 15.95 -13.78 17.29
C SER A 63 15.56 -13.66 15.81
N SER A 64 14.36 -14.14 15.48
CA SER A 64 13.79 -13.91 14.16
C SER A 64 12.32 -13.58 14.26
N LYS A 65 11.85 -12.73 13.37
CA LYS A 65 10.47 -12.32 13.23
C LYS A 65 10.02 -12.52 11.78
N ARG A 66 8.72 -12.39 11.52
CA ARG A 66 8.16 -12.51 10.17
C ARG A 66 7.57 -11.17 9.78
N ALA A 67 8.00 -10.67 8.62
CA ALA A 67 7.37 -9.53 7.98
C ALA A 67 6.21 -9.99 7.10
N ASP A 68 5.09 -9.25 7.11
CA ASP A 68 3.87 -9.69 6.43
C ASP A 68 4.03 -9.85 4.93
N ILE A 69 4.61 -8.84 4.29
CA ILE A 69 4.92 -8.84 2.86
C ILE A 69 6.32 -8.22 2.68
N VAL A 70 7.14 -8.83 1.83
CA VAL A 70 8.40 -8.24 1.38
C VAL A 70 8.48 -8.28 -0.14
N ILE A 71 9.17 -7.30 -0.71
CA ILE A 71 9.38 -7.18 -2.15
C ILE A 71 10.88 -7.15 -2.41
N PHE A 72 11.34 -7.97 -3.35
CA PHE A 72 12.72 -8.03 -3.82
C PHE A 72 12.85 -7.32 -5.17
N ASN A 73 14.05 -6.83 -5.47
CA ASN A 73 14.37 -6.39 -6.82
C ASN A 73 14.24 -7.55 -7.82
N HIS A 74 13.90 -7.23 -9.06
CA HIS A 74 13.68 -8.25 -10.09
C HIS A 74 14.95 -9.10 -10.31
N GLY A 75 14.79 -10.41 -10.34
CA GLY A 75 15.89 -11.37 -10.51
C GLY A 75 16.79 -11.54 -9.28
N SER A 76 16.55 -10.82 -8.18
CA SER A 76 17.31 -11.00 -6.94
C SER A 76 16.96 -12.32 -6.23
N LYS A 77 17.94 -12.90 -5.54
CA LYS A 77 17.70 -14.01 -4.61
C LYS A 77 16.77 -13.52 -3.48
N GLN A 78 15.79 -14.34 -3.10
CA GLN A 78 14.87 -14.05 -2.00
C GLN A 78 15.53 -14.27 -0.64
N ILE A 79 16.51 -13.41 -0.30
CA ILE A 79 17.26 -13.38 0.96
C ILE A 79 17.09 -12.00 1.61
N GLN A 80 17.25 -11.92 2.94
CA GLN A 80 16.97 -10.70 3.71
C GLN A 80 17.74 -9.47 3.22
N GLU A 81 18.99 -9.67 2.80
CA GLU A 81 19.88 -8.61 2.31
C GLU A 81 19.32 -7.93 1.07
N ASN A 82 18.54 -8.66 0.26
CA ASN A 82 17.98 -8.21 -1.01
C ASN A 82 16.54 -7.68 -0.90
N ILE A 83 15.97 -7.63 0.30
CA ILE A 83 14.64 -7.04 0.47
C ILE A 83 14.75 -5.56 0.10
N PHE A 84 13.89 -5.12 -0.83
CA PHE A 84 13.80 -3.72 -1.26
C PHE A 84 12.70 -2.97 -0.51
N ILE A 85 11.54 -3.61 -0.30
CA ILE A 85 10.38 -3.04 0.42
C ILE A 85 9.90 -4.02 1.49
N ILE A 86 9.62 -3.52 2.69
CA ILE A 86 8.99 -4.28 3.79
C ILE A 86 7.63 -3.67 4.09
N ILE A 87 6.61 -4.51 4.26
CA ILE A 87 5.25 -4.06 4.57
C ILE A 87 4.73 -4.84 5.77
N GLU A 88 4.20 -4.10 6.74
CA GLU A 88 3.47 -4.60 7.90
C GLU A 88 2.00 -4.19 7.79
N VAL A 89 1.10 -5.15 7.99
CA VAL A 89 -0.34 -4.93 8.01
C VAL A 89 -0.90 -5.15 9.40
N LYS A 90 -1.83 -4.29 9.79
CA LYS A 90 -2.60 -4.43 11.02
C LYS A 90 -4.07 -4.15 10.73
N ARG A 91 -4.92 -4.57 11.65
CA ARG A 91 -6.35 -4.27 11.62
C ARG A 91 -6.61 -2.76 11.83
N SER A 92 -7.81 -2.30 11.47
CA SER A 92 -8.16 -0.87 11.51
C SER A 92 -8.43 -0.33 12.92
N ASP A 93 -8.67 -1.20 13.89
CA ASP A 93 -9.04 -0.95 15.29
C ASP A 93 -7.84 -1.01 16.25
N VAL A 94 -6.62 -0.88 15.72
CA VAL A 94 -5.37 -0.88 16.50
C VAL A 94 -5.30 0.35 17.39
N LEU A 95 -4.93 0.17 18.66
CA LEU A 95 -4.73 1.26 19.60
C LEU A 95 -3.55 2.15 19.15
N PRO A 96 -3.55 3.45 19.47
CA PRO A 96 -2.46 4.35 19.07
C PRO A 96 -1.06 3.88 19.53
N LYS A 97 -0.97 3.29 20.72
CA LYS A 97 0.28 2.73 21.25
C LYS A 97 0.80 1.58 20.38
N ASP A 98 -0.07 0.63 20.05
CA ASP A 98 0.25 -0.52 19.21
C ASP A 98 0.63 -0.09 17.78
N LYS A 99 0.08 1.03 17.29
CA LYS A 99 0.50 1.65 16.02
C LYS A 99 1.96 2.12 16.12
N THR A 100 2.32 2.89 17.15
CA THR A 100 3.69 3.38 17.33
C THR A 100 4.67 2.22 17.48
N GLU A 101 4.34 1.21 18.29
CA GLU A 101 5.19 0.01 18.45
C GLU A 101 5.34 -0.75 17.12
N GLY A 102 4.27 -0.90 16.35
CA GLY A 102 4.31 -1.53 15.03
C GLY A 102 5.14 -0.75 13.99
N ILE A 103 5.13 0.58 14.04
CA ILE A 103 5.98 1.43 13.19
C ILE A 103 7.44 1.27 13.56
N GLU A 104 7.79 1.28 14.84
CA GLU A 104 9.17 1.09 15.29
C GLU A 104 9.68 -0.34 15.00
N GLN A 105 8.80 -1.33 15.06
CA GLN A 105 9.07 -2.69 14.60
C GLN A 105 9.40 -2.72 13.10
N LEU A 106 8.60 -2.07 12.25
CA LEU A 106 8.87 -1.95 10.81
C LEU A 106 10.22 -1.27 10.56
N LYS A 107 10.51 -0.13 11.21
CA LYS A 107 11.79 0.57 11.08
C LYS A 107 12.97 -0.31 11.48
N SER A 108 12.82 -1.12 12.53
CA SER A 108 13.83 -2.09 12.95
C SER A 108 14.12 -3.13 11.86
N TYR A 109 13.08 -3.59 11.14
CA TYR A 109 13.25 -4.53 10.02
C TYR A 109 13.94 -3.88 8.81
N MET A 110 13.61 -2.63 8.52
CA MET A 110 14.28 -1.84 7.47
C MET A 110 15.76 -1.65 7.81
N ALA A 111 16.09 -1.36 9.07
CA ALA A 111 17.47 -1.21 9.52
C ALA A 111 18.27 -2.53 9.41
N ALA A 112 17.63 -3.66 9.71
CA ALA A 112 18.25 -4.99 9.64
C ALA A 112 18.39 -5.57 8.22
N SER A 113 17.82 -4.91 7.20
CA SER A 113 17.82 -5.39 5.81
C SER A 113 18.63 -4.43 4.93
N SER A 114 19.78 -4.87 4.44
CA SER A 114 20.81 -4.00 3.87
C SER A 114 20.33 -3.17 2.68
N LEU A 115 19.66 -3.78 1.70
CA LEU A 115 19.14 -3.09 0.51
C LEU A 115 17.71 -2.57 0.66
N CYS A 116 17.14 -2.64 1.87
CA CYS A 116 15.77 -2.17 2.09
C CYS A 116 15.73 -0.65 2.03
N LYS A 117 14.98 -0.11 1.06
CA LYS A 117 14.87 1.34 0.84
C LYS A 117 13.52 1.89 1.28
N TYR A 118 12.45 1.10 1.24
CA TYR A 118 11.12 1.57 1.65
C TYR A 118 10.44 0.62 2.64
N GLY A 119 9.62 1.22 3.51
CA GLY A 119 8.77 0.51 4.45
C GLY A 119 7.33 1.03 4.37
N LEU A 120 6.35 0.15 4.55
CA LEU A 120 4.95 0.55 4.65
C LEU A 120 4.29 -0.09 5.88
N TRP A 121 3.66 0.73 6.70
CA TRP A 121 2.75 0.26 7.74
C TRP A 121 1.31 0.57 7.32
N ALA A 122 0.44 -0.44 7.31
CA ALA A 122 -0.97 -0.29 6.95
C ALA A 122 -1.89 -0.80 8.06
N GLY A 123 -2.58 0.11 8.73
CA GLY A 123 -3.68 -0.17 9.66
C GLY A 123 -4.90 0.70 9.35
N SER A 124 -5.38 1.46 10.33
CA SER A 124 -6.42 2.49 10.13
C SER A 124 -6.02 3.52 9.07
N GLU A 125 -4.73 3.86 9.09
CA GLU A 125 -4.04 4.75 8.18
C GLU A 125 -2.84 4.04 7.56
N LYS A 126 -2.28 4.65 6.52
CA LYS A 126 -1.07 4.20 5.84
C LYS A 126 0.05 5.17 6.18
N ASN A 127 1.18 4.63 6.62
CA ASN A 127 2.42 5.38 6.81
C ASN A 127 3.50 4.74 5.92
N VAL A 128 4.21 5.55 5.15
CA VAL A 128 5.28 5.09 4.27
C VAL A 128 6.58 5.75 4.69
N PHE A 129 7.64 4.97 4.66
CA PHE A 129 8.95 5.38 5.11
C PHE A 129 10.00 5.10 4.03
N GLN A 130 11.00 5.96 3.97
CA GLN A 130 12.16 5.84 3.09
C GLN A 130 13.44 5.83 3.94
N LYS A 131 14.31 4.87 3.67
CA LYS A 131 15.66 4.81 4.24
C LYS A 131 16.61 5.61 3.35
N MET A 132 17.28 6.58 3.95
CA MET A 132 18.24 7.47 3.31
C MET A 132 19.66 6.85 3.35
N GLU A 133 20.60 7.45 2.62
CA GLU A 133 21.99 6.97 2.54
C GLU A 133 22.72 7.02 3.90
N ASP A 134 22.37 7.99 4.75
CA ASP A 134 22.87 8.10 6.12
C ASP A 134 22.20 7.12 7.12
N ASN A 135 21.40 6.18 6.61
CA ASN A 135 20.55 5.24 7.34
C ASN A 135 19.42 5.87 8.15
N SER A 136 19.18 7.19 8.05
CA SER A 136 17.98 7.80 8.62
C SER A 136 16.73 7.28 7.90
N ILE A 137 15.62 7.17 8.64
CA ILE A 137 14.34 6.73 8.09
C ILE A 137 13.36 7.89 8.22
N ILE A 138 12.92 8.43 7.09
CA ILE A 138 12.01 9.56 6.99
C ILE A 138 10.65 9.12 6.46
N GLU A 139 9.59 9.88 6.77
CA GLU A 139 8.28 9.66 6.16
C GLU A 139 8.26 10.12 4.71
N THR A 140 7.56 9.35 3.86
CA THR A 140 7.33 9.68 2.46
C THR A 140 5.86 9.45 2.08
N THR A 141 5.49 9.88 0.88
CA THR A 141 4.08 9.94 0.45
C THR A 141 3.53 8.58 0.03
N ASP A 142 4.33 7.81 -0.69
CA ASP A 142 3.95 6.53 -1.27
C ASP A 142 5.17 5.63 -1.52
N LEU A 143 4.92 4.36 -1.89
CA LEU A 143 5.93 3.47 -2.44
C LEU A 143 6.19 3.80 -3.92
N PRO A 144 7.40 3.54 -4.43
CA PRO A 144 7.66 3.62 -5.87
C PRO A 144 6.84 2.56 -6.63
N TYR A 145 6.52 2.84 -7.89
CA TYR A 145 6.06 1.80 -8.80
C TYR A 145 7.24 0.95 -9.25
N TYR A 146 6.97 -0.25 -9.75
CA TYR A 146 8.00 -1.08 -10.35
C TYR A 146 8.71 -0.34 -11.50
N GLY A 147 10.04 -0.27 -11.44
CA GLY A 147 10.89 0.41 -12.42
C GLY A 147 11.20 1.87 -12.08
N ASP A 148 10.49 2.48 -11.12
CA ASP A 148 10.78 3.84 -10.67
C ASP A 148 11.84 3.83 -9.56
N LEU A 149 12.70 4.85 -9.56
CA LEU A 149 13.72 5.03 -8.53
C LEU A 149 13.16 5.63 -7.24
N GLU A 150 12.13 6.46 -7.36
CA GLU A 150 11.51 7.21 -6.27
C GLU A 150 9.99 7.27 -6.49
N PRO A 151 9.18 7.49 -5.43
CA PRO A 151 7.75 7.66 -5.56
C PRO A 151 7.42 8.84 -6.48
N ARG A 152 6.51 8.63 -7.43
CA ARG A 152 6.05 9.67 -8.36
C ARG A 152 4.54 9.86 -8.30
N PRO A 153 4.02 11.06 -8.61
CA PRO A 153 2.59 11.26 -8.80
C PRO A 153 2.03 10.29 -9.86
N PRO A 154 0.83 9.74 -9.62
CA PRO A 154 0.13 8.98 -10.65
C PRO A 154 -0.24 9.91 -11.81
N ILE A 155 0.06 9.49 -13.03
CA ILE A 155 -0.40 10.15 -14.25
C ILE A 155 -1.61 9.41 -14.82
N PHE A 156 -2.36 10.05 -15.72
CA PHE A 156 -3.57 9.46 -16.30
C PHE A 156 -3.34 8.07 -16.94
N LYS A 157 -2.13 7.84 -17.46
CA LYS A 157 -1.74 6.55 -18.05
C LYS A 157 -1.53 5.42 -17.04
N ASP A 158 -1.30 5.75 -15.76
CA ASP A 158 -1.15 4.76 -14.69
C ASP A 158 -2.50 4.34 -14.10
N LEU A 159 -3.60 4.98 -14.52
CA LEU A 159 -4.93 4.70 -14.00
C LEU A 159 -5.38 3.31 -14.46
N VAL A 160 -5.31 2.36 -13.53
CA VAL A 160 -5.99 1.08 -13.65
C VAL A 160 -7.44 1.20 -13.14
N PRO A 161 -8.39 0.40 -13.64
CA PRO A 161 -9.71 0.32 -13.04
C PRO A 161 -9.61 0.11 -11.54
N ALA A 162 -10.25 0.97 -10.75
CA ALA A 162 -10.11 0.94 -9.31
C ALA A 162 -10.67 -0.36 -8.74
N ILE A 163 -9.79 -1.24 -8.28
CA ILE A 163 -10.16 -2.46 -7.55
C ILE A 163 -10.63 -2.11 -6.13
N ASP A 164 -10.04 -1.06 -5.54
CA ASP A 164 -10.48 -0.43 -4.29
C ASP A 164 -10.46 1.10 -4.42
N LEU A 165 -11.59 1.66 -4.86
CA LEU A 165 -11.73 3.11 -5.10
C LEU A 165 -11.37 3.96 -3.86
N LYS A 166 -11.61 3.45 -2.65
CA LYS A 166 -11.33 4.18 -1.41
C LYS A 166 -9.83 4.29 -1.15
N SER A 167 -9.05 3.24 -1.42
CA SER A 167 -7.59 3.28 -1.26
C SER A 167 -6.97 4.23 -2.28
N THR A 168 -7.44 4.20 -3.54
CA THR A 168 -6.96 5.09 -4.61
C THR A 168 -7.19 6.56 -4.27
N PHE A 169 -8.41 6.94 -3.86
CA PHE A 169 -8.69 8.31 -3.43
C PHE A 169 -7.82 8.76 -2.25
N ARG A 170 -7.60 7.89 -1.27
CA ARG A 170 -6.74 8.20 -0.12
C ARG A 170 -5.29 8.44 -0.55
N ARG A 171 -4.77 7.70 -1.54
CA ARG A 171 -3.42 7.94 -2.10
C ARG A 171 -3.31 9.30 -2.75
N CYS A 172 -4.26 9.65 -3.61
CA CYS A 172 -4.31 10.98 -4.24
C CYS A 172 -4.38 12.09 -3.20
N HIS A 173 -5.22 11.91 -2.17
CA HIS A 173 -5.33 12.87 -1.06
C HIS A 173 -4.01 13.03 -0.29
N ASN A 174 -3.36 11.92 0.09
CA ASN A 174 -2.09 11.95 0.82
C ASN A 174 -0.98 12.64 0.00
N TYR A 175 -0.93 12.40 -1.31
CA TYR A 175 0.01 13.05 -2.21
C TYR A 175 -0.17 14.57 -2.24
N ILE A 176 -1.43 15.04 -2.39
CA ILE A 176 -1.75 16.48 -2.38
C ILE A 176 -1.33 17.09 -1.03
N TYR A 177 -1.69 16.45 0.07
CA TYR A 177 -1.40 16.96 1.42
C TYR A 177 0.11 17.13 1.66
N ALA A 178 0.91 16.13 1.31
CA ALA A 178 2.34 16.14 1.55
C ALA A 178 3.14 17.09 0.63
N ASN A 179 2.66 17.34 -0.60
CA ASN A 179 3.36 18.18 -1.57
C ASN A 179 2.83 19.61 -1.65
N GLN A 180 1.59 19.88 -1.21
CA GLN A 180 0.96 21.20 -1.31
C GLN A 180 0.66 21.86 0.05
N GLY A 181 0.93 21.20 1.17
CA GLY A 181 0.82 21.80 2.51
C GLY A 181 -0.58 22.30 2.89
N LEU A 182 -1.63 21.87 2.18
CA LEU A 182 -2.99 22.36 2.40
C LEU A 182 -3.61 21.73 3.65
N GLN A 183 -3.90 22.55 4.67
CA GLN A 183 -4.65 22.15 5.85
C GLN A 183 -6.05 21.63 5.48
N LYS A 184 -6.53 20.63 6.24
CA LYS A 184 -7.79 19.89 6.06
C LYS A 184 -9.06 20.73 5.78
N ALA A 185 -9.06 22.03 6.02
CA ALA A 185 -10.22 22.90 5.85
C ALA A 185 -10.42 23.43 4.42
N GLU A 186 -9.37 23.58 3.60
CA GLU A 186 -9.50 24.25 2.29
C GLU A 186 -9.82 23.30 1.13
N ALA A 187 -9.54 22.00 1.28
CA ALA A 187 -9.82 21.00 0.24
C ALA A 187 -11.32 20.72 0.04
N PHE A 188 -12.19 21.10 0.99
CA PHE A 188 -13.63 20.85 0.92
C PHE A 188 -14.48 22.04 0.44
N ILE A 189 -13.89 23.22 0.20
CA ILE A 189 -14.64 24.42 -0.25
C ILE A 189 -14.17 24.94 -1.62
N ALA A 190 -12.92 24.72 -2.02
CA ALA A 190 -12.39 25.34 -3.25
C ALA A 190 -12.94 24.80 -4.58
N LYS A 191 -13.59 23.61 -4.61
CA LYS A 191 -14.15 23.04 -5.87
C LYS A 191 -15.66 23.17 -6.04
N THR A 192 -16.38 23.77 -5.09
CA THR A 192 -17.83 24.00 -5.23
C THR A 192 -18.14 25.35 -5.89
N ILE A 193 -17.17 26.27 -5.99
CA ILE A 193 -17.42 27.66 -6.45
C ILE A 193 -16.90 27.94 -7.88
N GLU A 194 -15.94 27.19 -8.43
CA GLU A 194 -15.47 27.44 -9.81
C GLU A 194 -16.34 26.80 -10.93
N GLY A 195 -17.44 26.14 -10.58
CA GLY A 195 -18.39 25.56 -11.54
C GLY A 195 -19.56 26.48 -11.94
N ARG A 196 -19.68 27.68 -11.38
CA ARG A 196 -20.80 28.60 -11.67
C ARG A 196 -20.33 30.03 -11.97
N SER A 197 -19.55 30.19 -13.01
CA SER A 197 -19.48 31.47 -13.71
C SER A 197 -19.14 31.24 -15.17
N LYS A 198 -20.16 30.83 -15.95
CA LYS A 198 -20.28 31.04 -17.41
C LYS A 198 -21.51 30.33 -17.99
N ILE A 199 -22.72 30.57 -17.46
CA ILE A 199 -23.92 30.53 -18.31
C ILE A 199 -24.89 31.58 -17.74
N GLY A 200 -25.17 32.59 -18.56
CA GLY A 200 -25.99 33.73 -18.18
C GLY A 200 -27.46 33.39 -17.95
N GLY A 201 -28.13 34.32 -17.27
CA GLY A 201 -29.57 34.57 -17.36
C GLY A 201 -30.47 33.43 -16.88
N THR A 202 -31.04 33.57 -15.69
CA THR A 202 -32.49 33.79 -15.45
C THR A 202 -32.75 33.66 -13.95
N ARG A 203 -33.50 34.62 -13.40
CA ARG A 203 -33.94 34.66 -11.99
C ARG A 203 -34.71 33.41 -11.60
N CYS A 204 -34.59 32.95 -10.35
CA CYS A 204 -35.77 32.65 -9.52
C CYS A 204 -35.44 32.33 -8.05
N ILE A 205 -35.91 33.24 -7.18
CA ILE A 205 -36.60 33.04 -5.87
C ILE A 205 -36.05 32.04 -4.86
N THR A 206 -35.49 32.60 -3.78
CA THR A 206 -35.49 32.06 -2.41
C THR A 206 -36.90 32.15 -1.80
N ARG A 207 -37.33 31.10 -1.10
CA ARG A 207 -38.31 31.21 -0.03
C ARG A 207 -38.02 30.17 1.06
N LEU A 208 -37.69 30.72 2.23
CA LEU A 208 -37.63 30.20 3.61
C LEU A 208 -37.02 28.82 3.84
#